data_AF-A0A4U8QCX3-F1
#
_entry.id   AF-A0A4U8QCX3-F1
#
_cell.length_a   1.000
_cell.length_b   1.000
_cell.length_c   1.000
_cell.angle_alpha   90.00
_cell.angle_beta   90.00
_cell.angle_gamma   90.00
#
_symmetry.space_group_name_H-M   'P 1'
#
loop_
_entity.id
_entity.type
_entity.pdbx_description
1 polymer ?
#
loop_
_entity_poly.entity_id
_entity_poly.type
_entity_poly.pdbx_seq_one_letter_code
_entity_poly.pdbx_strand_id
1 'polypeptide(L)'
;MIHPGIAGKNHQKQIQALYKQGNYTTYPVSFYGKITGNPSWQWLKTEYVPAGEEAHPPKLPINAGYTIREWSGHITGIQSSQNVYAKYDKIEETETTYTVRFWCRGEVIKTEEVAVGGNATPPPVPGVKGYSFAGWDKSYVNINPGTRSMAVDITA
;
A
#
# COMPACT_ATOMS: atom_id res chain seq x y z
N MET A 1 -10.68 -16.76 45.04
CA MET A 1 -11.50 -16.76 43.81
C MET A 1 -10.53 -16.74 42.64
N ILE A 2 -10.35 -17.86 41.95
CA ILE A 2 -9.33 -18.02 40.90
C ILE A 2 -10.09 -18.14 39.58
N HIS A 3 -9.84 -17.22 38.64
CA HIS A 3 -10.49 -17.23 37.33
C HIS A 3 -9.93 -18.38 36.47
N PRO A 4 -10.76 -19.25 35.89
CA PRO A 4 -10.28 -20.24 34.93
C PRO A 4 -9.94 -19.54 33.60
N GLY A 5 -8.70 -19.72 33.15
CA GLY A 5 -8.20 -19.20 31.88
C GLY A 5 -8.91 -19.82 30.68
N ILE A 6 -9.27 -18.97 29.71
CA ILE A 6 -9.83 -19.40 28.43
C ILE A 6 -8.70 -19.96 27.58
N ALA A 7 -8.64 -21.27 27.43
CA ALA A 7 -7.73 -21.92 26.48
C ALA A 7 -8.21 -21.65 25.05
N GLY A 8 -7.45 -20.85 24.31
CA GLY A 8 -7.68 -20.62 22.87
C GLY A 8 -7.52 -21.93 22.10
N LYS A 9 -8.54 -22.32 21.31
CA LYS A 9 -8.45 -23.48 20.42
C LYS A 9 -7.53 -23.14 19.24
N ASN A 10 -6.37 -23.80 19.18
CA ASN A 10 -5.48 -23.73 18.01
C ASN A 10 -6.06 -24.59 16.87
N HIS A 11 -6.49 -23.95 15.77
CA HIS A 11 -6.94 -24.64 14.56
C HIS A 11 -5.74 -24.87 13.63
N GLN A 12 -5.12 -26.04 13.71
CA GLN A 12 -4.06 -26.43 12.77
C GLN A 12 -4.66 -27.09 11.52
N LYS A 13 -4.24 -26.63 10.34
CA LYS A 13 -4.51 -27.30 9.06
C LYS A 13 -3.26 -28.03 8.60
N GLN A 14 -3.42 -29.29 8.20
CA GLN A 14 -2.36 -30.09 7.58
C GLN A 14 -2.64 -30.19 6.08
N ILE A 15 -1.65 -29.85 5.26
CA ILE A 15 -1.71 -29.97 3.79
C ILE A 15 -0.61 -30.95 3.40
N GLN A 16 -0.96 -31.94 2.57
CA GLN A 16 -0.02 -32.96 2.09
C GLN A 16 0.24 -32.75 0.60
N ALA A 17 1.48 -32.97 0.18
CA ALA A 17 1.82 -32.99 -1.25
C ALA A 17 1.29 -34.28 -1.90
N LEU A 18 0.72 -34.15 -3.10
CA LEU A 18 0.29 -35.28 -3.93
C LEU A 18 1.34 -35.48 -5.04
N TYR A 19 1.78 -36.72 -5.24
CA TYR A 19 2.78 -37.07 -6.24
C TYR A 19 2.15 -37.91 -7.34
N LYS A 20 2.47 -37.62 -8.61
CA LYS A 20 2.17 -38.48 -9.76
C LYS A 20 3.37 -39.37 -10.04
N GLN A 21 3.16 -40.68 -10.22
CA GLN A 21 4.23 -41.62 -10.54
C GLN A 21 4.61 -41.50 -12.03
N GLY A 22 5.90 -41.22 -12.31
CA GLY A 22 6.49 -41.23 -13.65
C GLY A 22 8.01 -40.99 -13.62
N ASN A 23 8.74 -41.36 -14.67
CA ASN A 23 10.18 -41.15 -14.82
C ASN A 23 10.46 -39.71 -15.30
N TYR A 24 10.22 -38.73 -14.44
CA TYR A 24 10.52 -37.33 -14.74
C TYR A 24 11.83 -36.93 -14.04
N THR A 25 12.84 -36.48 -14.81
CA THR A 25 13.94 -35.72 -14.22
C THR A 25 13.38 -34.41 -13.71
N THR A 26 13.49 -34.15 -12.41
CA THR A 26 13.04 -32.90 -11.79
C THR A 26 14.20 -32.05 -11.34
N TYR A 27 14.07 -30.73 -11.43
CA TYR A 27 15.05 -29.76 -10.96
C TYR A 27 14.48 -28.92 -9.81
N PRO A 28 15.22 -28.77 -8.69
CA PRO A 28 14.83 -27.88 -7.61
C PRO A 28 14.97 -26.41 -8.01
N VAL A 29 13.88 -25.65 -7.87
CA VAL A 29 13.81 -24.20 -8.03
C VAL A 29 13.52 -23.58 -6.66
N SER A 30 14.49 -22.86 -6.10
CA SER A 30 14.38 -22.23 -4.77
C SER A 30 14.04 -20.75 -4.91
N PHE A 31 12.94 -20.33 -4.28
CA PHE A 31 12.44 -18.96 -4.32
C PHE A 31 12.85 -18.18 -3.08
N TYR A 32 13.32 -16.96 -3.28
CA TYR A 32 13.75 -16.04 -2.22
C TYR A 32 13.08 -14.67 -2.34
N GLY A 33 12.69 -14.10 -1.20
CA GLY A 33 12.06 -12.78 -1.12
C GLY A 33 12.47 -12.03 0.14
N LYS A 34 12.29 -10.71 0.13
CA LYS A 34 12.36 -9.85 1.31
C LYS A 34 10.97 -9.70 1.90
N ILE A 35 10.87 -9.75 3.22
CA ILE A 35 9.62 -9.58 3.98
C ILE A 35 9.68 -8.29 4.81
N THR A 36 8.51 -7.72 5.10
CA THR A 36 8.42 -6.48 5.87
C THR A 36 9.14 -6.61 7.23
N GLY A 37 9.98 -5.63 7.56
CA GLY A 37 10.80 -5.65 8.78
C GLY A 37 12.12 -6.43 8.67
N ASN A 38 12.41 -7.09 7.54
CA ASN A 38 13.69 -7.78 7.31
C ASN A 38 14.25 -7.49 5.90
N PRO A 39 15.36 -6.74 5.79
CA PRO A 39 15.94 -6.37 4.50
C PRO A 39 16.74 -7.51 3.84
N SER A 40 16.99 -8.62 4.54
CA SER A 40 17.74 -9.78 4.05
C SER A 40 16.86 -10.73 3.26
N TRP A 41 17.47 -11.47 2.33
CA TRP A 41 16.78 -12.53 1.59
C TRP A 41 16.33 -13.64 2.53
N GLN A 42 15.06 -14.00 2.42
CA GLN A 42 14.46 -15.13 3.11
C GLN A 42 14.13 -16.21 2.10
N TRP A 43 14.41 -17.46 2.45
CA TRP A 43 13.96 -18.63 1.70
C TRP A 43 12.44 -18.76 1.87
N LEU A 44 11.72 -18.88 0.75
CA LEU A 44 10.26 -18.92 0.74
C LEU A 44 9.75 -20.33 0.51
N LYS A 45 10.23 -20.97 -0.55
CA LYS A 45 9.96 -22.37 -0.88
C LYS A 45 10.96 -22.91 -1.88
N THR A 46 11.04 -24.23 -1.96
CA THR A 46 11.63 -24.94 -3.09
C THR A 46 10.55 -25.74 -3.80
N GLU A 47 10.57 -25.71 -5.13
CA GLU A 47 9.67 -26.49 -5.98
C GLU A 47 10.49 -27.43 -6.86
N TYR A 48 10.08 -28.70 -6.96
CA TYR A 48 10.72 -29.68 -7.83
C TYR A 48 9.94 -29.74 -9.14
N VAL A 49 10.52 -29.15 -10.19
CA VAL A 49 9.84 -28.94 -11.47
C VAL A 49 10.34 -29.97 -12.48
N PRO A 50 9.47 -30.71 -13.17
CA PRO A 50 9.89 -31.60 -14.25
C PRO A 50 10.66 -30.85 -15.35
N ALA A 51 11.59 -31.53 -16.02
CA ALA A 51 12.36 -30.95 -17.10
C ALA A 51 11.45 -30.40 -18.23
N GLY A 52 11.63 -29.14 -18.60
CA GLY A 52 10.83 -28.44 -19.62
C GLY A 52 9.55 -27.79 -19.10
N GLU A 53 9.16 -28.01 -17.85
CA GLU A 53 7.95 -27.45 -17.24
C GLU A 53 8.20 -26.08 -16.60
N GLU A 54 7.12 -25.48 -16.08
CA GLU A 54 7.11 -24.20 -15.38
C GLU A 54 7.10 -24.36 -13.84
N ALA A 55 7.88 -23.52 -13.17
CA ALA A 55 7.92 -23.37 -11.73
C ALA A 55 6.85 -22.36 -11.28
N HIS A 56 6.18 -22.62 -10.15
CA HIS A 56 5.07 -21.79 -9.68
C HIS A 56 5.52 -20.90 -8.51
N PRO A 57 5.80 -19.60 -8.67
CA PRO A 57 6.31 -18.81 -7.57
C PRO A 57 5.28 -18.63 -6.44
N PRO A 58 5.70 -18.52 -5.17
CA PRO A 58 4.78 -18.29 -4.07
C PRO A 58 4.16 -16.88 -4.15
N LYS A 59 2.90 -16.73 -3.74
CA LYS A 59 2.31 -15.41 -3.49
C LYS A 59 2.94 -14.83 -2.23
N LEU A 60 3.66 -13.74 -2.37
CA LEU A 60 4.29 -13.04 -1.26
C LEU A 60 3.33 -12.03 -0.59
N PRO A 61 3.50 -11.74 0.71
CA PRO A 61 2.84 -10.60 1.34
C PRO A 61 3.33 -9.29 0.71
N ILE A 62 2.42 -8.32 0.53
CA ILE A 62 2.77 -6.97 0.08
C ILE A 62 3.66 -6.34 1.15
N ASN A 63 4.80 -5.80 0.74
CA ASN A 63 5.67 -5.07 1.66
C ASN A 63 5.19 -3.62 1.75
N ALA A 64 5.11 -3.06 2.95
CA ALA A 64 4.80 -1.63 3.11
C ALA A 64 5.86 -0.81 2.37
N GLY A 65 5.44 -0.08 1.33
CA GLY A 65 6.32 0.71 0.46
C GLY A 65 6.92 -0.02 -0.76
N TYR A 66 6.61 -1.31 -1.00
CA TYR A 66 7.09 -2.03 -2.21
C TYR A 66 6.07 -3.05 -2.77
N THR A 67 5.88 -3.05 -4.10
CA THR A 67 5.16 -4.12 -4.82
C THR A 67 6.15 -5.06 -5.50
N ILE A 68 5.80 -6.33 -5.70
CA ILE A 68 6.65 -7.25 -6.46
C ILE A 68 6.38 -7.03 -7.95
N ARG A 69 7.45 -6.74 -8.69
CA ARG A 69 7.42 -6.57 -10.14
C ARG A 69 7.45 -7.92 -10.84
N GLU A 70 8.49 -8.71 -10.54
CA GLU A 70 8.80 -9.95 -11.25
C GLU A 70 9.76 -10.83 -10.44
N TRP A 71 10.06 -12.02 -10.96
CA TRP A 71 11.09 -12.90 -10.43
C TRP A 71 12.35 -12.83 -11.30
N SER A 72 13.54 -12.98 -10.70
CA SER A 72 14.81 -12.69 -11.37
C SER A 72 15.30 -13.73 -12.37
N GLY A 73 14.67 -14.90 -12.44
CA GLY A 73 15.11 -16.04 -13.23
C GLY A 73 14.05 -16.53 -14.21
N HIS A 74 14.47 -17.40 -15.13
CA HIS A 74 13.57 -18.06 -16.06
C HIS A 74 12.82 -19.17 -15.33
N ILE A 75 11.51 -18.98 -15.14
CA ILE A 75 10.65 -19.92 -14.40
C ILE A 75 9.93 -20.92 -15.29
N THR A 76 9.94 -20.74 -16.61
CA THR A 76 9.40 -21.71 -17.58
C THR A 76 10.50 -22.63 -18.09
N GLY A 77 10.18 -23.72 -18.80
CA GLY A 77 11.19 -24.51 -19.53
C GLY A 77 12.38 -24.99 -18.69
N ILE A 78 12.17 -25.41 -17.44
CA ILE A 78 13.25 -25.65 -16.48
C ILE A 78 14.14 -26.82 -16.92
N GLN A 79 15.45 -26.59 -17.02
CA GLN A 79 16.45 -27.62 -17.41
C GLN A 79 17.57 -27.83 -16.39
N SER A 80 17.58 -27.04 -15.31
CA SER A 80 18.58 -27.13 -14.25
C SER A 80 18.07 -26.53 -12.94
N SER A 81 18.73 -26.92 -11.84
CA SER A 81 18.47 -26.36 -10.52
C SER A 81 18.82 -24.88 -10.49
N GLN A 82 17.98 -24.03 -9.88
CA GLN A 82 18.24 -22.60 -9.81
C GLN A 82 17.65 -21.91 -8.57
N ASN A 83 18.22 -20.75 -8.23
CA ASN A 83 17.70 -19.84 -7.23
C ASN A 83 17.05 -18.65 -7.93
N VAL A 84 15.85 -18.28 -7.49
CA VAL A 84 15.02 -17.24 -8.10
C VAL A 84 14.65 -16.21 -7.04
N TYR A 85 14.87 -14.93 -7.34
CA TYR A 85 14.74 -13.83 -6.38
C TYR A 85 13.63 -12.87 -6.80
N ALA A 86 12.76 -12.47 -5.87
CA ALA A 86 11.73 -11.47 -6.14
C ALA A 86 12.36 -10.09 -6.40
N LYS A 87 11.94 -9.41 -7.48
CA LYS A 87 12.27 -8.02 -7.75
C LYS A 87 11.10 -7.13 -7.34
N TYR A 88 11.42 -5.96 -6.79
CA TYR A 88 10.45 -5.06 -6.18
C TYR A 88 10.45 -3.70 -6.88
N ASP A 89 9.27 -3.12 -7.00
CA ASP A 89 9.05 -1.71 -7.28
C ASP A 89 8.77 -0.95 -6.00
N LYS A 90 9.45 0.18 -5.83
CA LYS A 90 9.12 1.11 -4.75
C LYS A 90 7.73 1.66 -5.03
N ILE A 91 6.84 1.54 -4.04
CA ILE A 91 5.59 2.29 -4.06
C ILE A 91 5.99 3.72 -3.76
N GLU A 92 6.05 4.55 -4.80
CA GLU A 92 6.12 6.00 -4.60
C GLU A 92 4.73 6.47 -4.20
N GLU A 93 4.40 6.36 -2.91
CA GLU A 93 3.34 7.15 -2.31
C GLU A 93 3.83 8.60 -2.26
N THR A 94 3.87 9.27 -3.40
CA THR A 94 3.77 10.72 -3.41
C THR A 94 2.29 11.04 -3.16
N GLU A 95 1.82 10.84 -1.93
CA GLU A 95 0.63 11.56 -1.47
C GLU A 95 0.98 13.03 -1.56
N THR A 96 0.63 13.65 -2.69
CA THR A 96 0.78 15.09 -2.82
C THR A 96 -0.22 15.68 -1.85
N THR A 97 0.28 16.29 -0.78
CA THR A 97 -0.56 16.99 0.18
C THR A 97 -0.56 18.48 -0.12
N TYR A 98 -1.68 19.13 0.21
CA TYR A 98 -1.86 20.56 0.13
C TYR A 98 -2.02 21.13 1.54
N THR A 99 -1.26 22.18 1.84
CA THR A 99 -1.45 22.97 3.05
C THR A 99 -2.58 23.98 2.85
N VAL A 100 -3.73 23.75 3.47
CA VAL A 100 -4.85 24.69 3.52
C VAL A 100 -4.74 25.57 4.76
N ARG A 101 -4.83 26.89 4.58
CA ARG A 101 -4.81 27.88 5.68
C ARG A 101 -6.09 28.68 5.70
N PHE A 102 -6.78 28.67 6.84
CA PHE A 102 -7.96 29.49 7.09
C PHE A 102 -7.54 30.80 7.76
N TRP A 103 -7.95 31.93 7.17
CA TRP A 103 -7.58 33.26 7.66
C TRP A 103 -8.81 34.03 8.14
N CYS A 104 -8.65 34.79 9.21
CA CYS A 104 -9.63 35.74 9.70
C CYS A 104 -8.92 37.06 10.03
N ARG A 105 -9.33 38.17 9.41
CA ARG A 105 -8.78 39.52 9.67
C ARG A 105 -7.25 39.65 9.56
N GLY A 106 -6.65 38.91 8.62
CA GLY A 106 -5.21 38.94 8.40
C GLY A 106 -4.41 38.01 9.31
N GLU A 107 -5.06 37.16 10.11
CA GLU A 107 -4.41 36.13 10.92
C GLU A 107 -4.82 34.73 10.49
N VAL A 108 -3.89 33.77 10.52
CA VAL A 108 -4.20 32.35 10.31
C VAL A 108 -4.85 31.80 11.58
N ILE A 109 -6.07 31.30 11.46
CA ILE A 109 -6.80 30.69 12.58
C ILE A 109 -6.80 29.16 12.55
N LYS A 110 -6.43 28.55 11.41
CA LYS A 110 -6.16 27.10 11.29
C LYS A 110 -5.29 26.80 10.07
N THR A 111 -4.41 25.81 10.22
CA THR A 111 -3.66 25.18 9.12
C THR A 111 -3.97 23.69 9.12
N GLU A 112 -4.19 23.11 7.94
CA GLU A 112 -4.50 21.68 7.76
C GLU A 112 -3.78 21.15 6.52
N GLU A 113 -3.19 19.97 6.61
CA GLU A 113 -2.69 19.24 5.45
C GLU A 113 -3.75 18.26 4.96
N VAL A 114 -4.03 18.28 3.66
CA VAL A 114 -5.01 17.40 3.03
C VAL A 114 -4.41 16.75 1.80
N ALA A 115 -4.72 15.48 1.55
CA ALA A 115 -4.33 14.82 0.30
C ALA A 115 -5.01 15.48 -0.92
N VAL A 116 -4.45 15.32 -2.13
CA VAL A 116 -5.12 15.70 -3.38
C VAL A 116 -6.52 15.10 -3.45
N GLY A 117 -7.50 15.90 -3.86
CA GLY A 117 -8.92 15.55 -3.89
C GLY A 117 -9.60 15.53 -2.52
N GLY A 118 -8.85 15.74 -1.44
CA GLY A 118 -9.36 15.78 -0.07
C GLY A 118 -10.12 17.06 0.27
N ASN A 119 -10.75 17.06 1.45
CA ASN A 119 -11.50 18.19 2.00
C ASN A 119 -10.82 18.67 3.29
N ALA A 120 -10.62 19.97 3.42
CA ALA A 120 -10.20 20.59 4.67
C ALA A 120 -11.41 20.92 5.56
N THR A 121 -11.20 20.97 6.86
CA THR A 121 -12.28 21.24 7.83
C THR A 121 -12.20 22.68 8.34
N PRO A 122 -13.16 23.57 8.05
CA PRO A 122 -13.11 24.94 8.54
C PRO A 122 -13.23 25.01 10.08
N PRO A 123 -12.45 25.87 10.76
CA PRO A 123 -12.57 26.09 12.20
C PRO A 123 -13.77 26.98 12.54
N PRO A 124 -14.20 27.05 13.81
CA PRO A 124 -15.08 28.11 14.29
C PRO A 124 -14.47 29.50 14.03
N VAL A 125 -15.28 30.44 13.55
CA VAL A 125 -14.84 31.82 13.30
C VAL A 125 -15.07 32.67 14.54
N PRO A 126 -14.07 33.47 14.98
CA PRO A 126 -14.26 34.41 16.09
C PRO A 126 -15.39 35.39 15.81
N GLY A 127 -16.22 35.65 16.83
CA GLY A 127 -17.31 36.63 16.74
C GLY A 127 -16.78 38.05 16.54
N VAL A 128 -17.38 38.78 15.61
CA VAL A 128 -17.02 40.17 15.32
C VAL A 128 -18.22 41.07 15.62
N LYS A 129 -18.06 42.04 16.52
CA LYS A 129 -19.15 42.97 16.88
C LYS A 129 -19.66 43.72 15.65
N GLY A 130 -20.95 43.57 15.35
CA GLY A 130 -21.62 44.22 14.22
C GLY A 130 -21.52 43.49 12.87
N TYR A 131 -20.92 42.29 12.83
CA TYR A 131 -20.76 41.50 11.60
C TYR A 131 -21.21 40.05 11.83
N SER A 132 -21.72 39.41 10.79
CA SER A 132 -22.06 37.98 10.77
C SER A 132 -21.17 37.23 9.78
N PHE A 133 -20.78 36.00 10.13
CA PHE A 133 -20.03 35.14 9.21
C PHE A 133 -20.89 34.75 8.01
N ALA A 134 -20.42 35.08 6.80
CA ALA A 134 -21.13 34.80 5.55
C ALA A 134 -20.61 33.57 4.81
N GLY A 135 -19.42 33.07 5.17
CA GLY A 135 -18.75 31.96 4.49
C GLY A 135 -17.25 32.20 4.27
N TRP A 136 -16.60 31.24 3.61
CA TRP A 136 -15.21 31.33 3.18
C TRP A 136 -15.13 31.81 1.73
N ASP A 137 -14.09 32.57 1.38
CA ASP A 137 -13.89 33.14 0.05
C ASP A 137 -13.45 32.10 -1.00
N LYS A 138 -12.94 30.94 -0.57
CA LYS A 138 -12.48 29.85 -1.44
C LYS A 138 -13.05 28.50 -1.03
N SER A 139 -13.13 27.58 -1.99
CA SER A 139 -13.47 26.19 -1.72
C SER A 139 -12.40 25.56 -0.82
N TYR A 140 -12.86 24.86 0.21
CA TYR A 140 -12.05 23.99 1.07
C TYR A 140 -12.35 22.51 0.82
N VAL A 141 -13.15 22.19 -0.21
CA VAL A 141 -13.48 20.82 -0.63
C VAL A 141 -12.85 20.50 -1.99
N ASN A 142 -12.52 19.23 -2.20
CA ASN A 142 -11.91 18.70 -3.42
C ASN A 142 -10.64 19.47 -3.85
N ILE A 143 -9.65 19.53 -2.95
CA ILE A 143 -8.43 20.31 -3.13
C ILE A 143 -7.53 19.67 -4.20
N ASN A 144 -7.38 20.34 -5.33
CA ASN A 144 -6.59 19.87 -6.48
C ASN A 144 -5.71 20.99 -7.04
N PRO A 145 -4.64 20.67 -7.79
CA PRO A 145 -3.90 21.67 -8.53
C PRO A 145 -4.80 22.27 -9.62
N GLY A 146 -5.11 23.56 -9.52
CA GLY A 146 -5.69 24.32 -10.64
C GLY A 146 -7.19 24.67 -10.57
N THR A 147 -7.90 24.47 -9.46
CA THR A 147 -9.25 25.03 -9.31
C THR A 147 -9.17 26.55 -9.07
N ARG A 148 -8.95 27.32 -10.15
CA ARG A 148 -9.41 28.72 -10.19
C ARG A 148 -10.93 28.64 -10.15
N SER A 149 -11.54 28.87 -8.99
CA SER A 149 -12.99 29.11 -8.91
C SER A 149 -13.31 30.20 -9.93
N MET A 150 -14.06 29.86 -10.97
CA MET A 150 -14.75 30.85 -11.77
C MET A 150 -15.84 31.44 -10.87
N ALA A 151 -15.48 32.39 -10.03
CA ALA A 151 -16.46 33.32 -9.50
C ALA A 151 -16.70 34.32 -10.63
N VAL A 152 -17.93 34.33 -11.15
CA VAL A 152 -18.43 35.39 -12.01
C VAL A 152 -18.29 36.69 -11.22
N ASP A 153 -17.38 37.56 -11.65
CA ASP A 153 -17.39 38.96 -11.24
C ASP A 153 -18.72 39.57 -11.68
N ILE A 154 -19.63 39.79 -10.73
CA ILE A 154 -20.65 40.83 -10.91
C ILE A 154 -20.06 42.08 -10.29
N THR A 155 -19.24 42.79 -11.08
CA THR A 155 -18.97 44.20 -10.86
C THR A 155 -19.92 45.02 -11.72
N ALA A 156 -20.91 45.62 -11.05
CA ALA A 156 -21.52 46.94 -11.26
C ALA A 156 -22.94 46.94 -10.66
#